data_AF-A0A8J0V6I9-F1
#
_entry.id   AF-A0A8J0V6I9-F1
#
_cell.length_a   1.000
_cell.length_b   1.000
_cell.length_c   1.000
_cell.angle_alpha   90.00
_cell.angle_beta   90.00
_cell.angle_gamma   90.00
#
_symmetry.space_group_name_H-M   'P 1'
#
loop_
_entity.id
_entity.type
_entity.pdbx_description
1 polymer ?
#
loop_
_entity_poly.entity_id
_entity_poly.type
_entity_poly.pdbx_seq_one_letter_code
_entity_poly.pdbx_strand_id
1 'polypeptide(L)'
;MEFYPNWCVAGVLAHFRISLHLTLSCGFRALHLSHPSSSANKVQQQRVPPLPRQKSFIPPQIPNPFVHEINLSPLTKLKMLLCGLFILPLRIILFMIVLLVSWLVAAIATCCCPERNEKPFNGWRRKVTQSLISTLGRLLFFSMGFHVRVEGKPASPADAPILLVAPHSSFFDAIAVIVSGMPSSVSREENISVPLFGRILRALQPVLVSRADPDSRKNTIDEIKKRATSGDWPQVLIFPEGTCTNHTCLISFKPGAFHPGVAVQPILLKYPNTLDTVTWTWQGYTVEKLLLLTLCQIWTNVTVEFLPVYVPSEDEKKDPFLYAHNVRHTMAQALGLPVTDHTYEDCRLMMTAGELTLPMETGLVEFTKISKKLNLKWDNIRKQLEIFASIAGSCKGGRIGIEEFARHLKLPVSDVLQELFSLFDRNKDGTIDFREYVIGMAILCNPANTEETIKMAFKLFDVDEDESITEVEFSSLLQSSLGVPDLDVSKLFRDMDADNSGKISYEEFRNFSLNHPEYAKLFTTYLEHQRYYVYMLEKEEEEDCVMFQSAANIICPIDNEEEKITISDKKED
;
A
#
# COMPACT_ATOMS: atom_id res chain seq x y z
N MET A 1 -5.26 16.76 6.29
CA MET A 1 -4.97 17.63 5.13
C MET A 1 -3.62 18.28 5.39
N GLU A 2 -2.92 18.67 4.31
CA GLU A 2 -1.65 19.42 4.24
C GLU A 2 -0.31 18.67 4.05
N PHE A 3 0.47 19.26 3.13
CA PHE A 3 1.86 19.06 2.69
C PHE A 3 2.24 17.80 1.88
N TYR A 4 2.11 17.89 0.55
CA TYR A 4 2.91 17.07 -0.40
C TYR A 4 3.47 17.93 -1.54
N PRO A 5 4.73 17.75 -1.96
CA PRO A 5 5.31 18.57 -3.01
C PRO A 5 5.12 17.92 -4.40
N ASN A 6 5.06 18.79 -5.42
CA ASN A 6 4.67 18.53 -6.82
C ASN A 6 5.81 17.95 -7.67
N TRP A 7 5.80 16.66 -8.10
CA TRP A 7 6.95 16.12 -8.87
C TRP A 7 6.60 15.10 -9.97
N CYS A 8 6.33 15.59 -11.19
CA CYS A 8 6.89 14.99 -12.42
C CYS A 8 8.11 15.82 -12.87
N VAL A 9 8.75 15.47 -14.00
CA VAL A 9 9.81 16.26 -14.70
C VAL A 9 9.55 17.78 -14.68
N ALA A 10 8.29 18.15 -14.69
CA ALA A 10 7.76 19.50 -14.56
C ALA A 10 8.06 20.18 -13.19
N GLY A 11 7.89 19.47 -12.08
CA GLY A 11 8.31 19.91 -10.75
C GLY A 11 9.81 20.14 -10.68
N VAL A 12 10.61 19.21 -11.27
CA VAL A 12 12.08 19.28 -11.31
C VAL A 12 12.57 20.63 -11.85
N LEU A 13 11.87 21.18 -12.84
CA LEU A 13 12.19 22.49 -13.42
C LEU A 13 11.69 23.68 -12.58
N ALA A 14 10.58 23.53 -11.85
CA ALA A 14 10.09 24.56 -10.92
C ALA A 14 11.09 24.79 -9.77
N HIS A 15 11.77 23.76 -9.29
CA HIS A 15 12.85 23.90 -8.30
C HIS A 15 14.21 24.30 -8.90
N PHE A 16 14.45 24.07 -10.19
CA PHE A 16 15.60 24.67 -10.90
C PHE A 16 15.57 26.21 -10.85
N ARG A 17 14.37 26.80 -10.84
CA ARG A 17 14.18 28.25 -10.72
C ARG A 17 14.72 28.81 -9.38
N ILE A 18 14.71 28.00 -8.32
CA ILE A 18 15.23 28.36 -7.00
C ILE A 18 16.74 28.09 -6.92
N SER A 19 17.23 26.97 -7.49
CA SER A 19 18.66 26.62 -7.45
C SER A 19 19.54 27.47 -8.37
N LEU A 20 19.09 27.86 -9.57
CA LEU A 20 19.90 28.68 -10.48
C LEU A 20 20.17 30.08 -9.91
N HIS A 21 19.22 30.63 -9.14
CA HIS A 21 19.38 31.90 -8.45
C HIS A 21 20.41 31.84 -7.31
N LEU A 22 20.58 30.68 -6.69
CA LEU A 22 21.59 30.42 -5.65
C LEU A 22 22.97 30.09 -6.24
N THR A 23 23.02 29.42 -7.40
CA THR A 23 24.28 28.96 -8.00
C THR A 23 25.03 30.09 -8.73
N LEU A 24 24.32 31.09 -9.28
CA LEU A 24 24.95 32.25 -9.94
C LEU A 24 25.32 33.40 -8.97
N SER A 25 24.83 33.39 -7.73
CA SER A 25 25.13 34.43 -6.72
C SER A 25 26.12 33.99 -5.62
N CYS A 26 26.60 32.75 -5.62
CA CYS A 26 27.56 32.26 -4.63
C CYS A 26 28.70 31.46 -5.26
N GLY A 27 29.51 32.15 -6.07
CA GLY A 27 30.92 31.78 -6.21
C GLY A 27 31.65 32.12 -4.91
N PHE A 28 32.30 31.14 -4.30
CA PHE A 28 33.17 31.31 -3.12
C PHE A 28 32.50 31.83 -1.84
N ARG A 29 31.78 30.95 -1.11
CA ARG A 29 31.85 30.93 0.36
C ARG A 29 31.50 29.55 0.90
N ALA A 30 32.30 29.15 1.88
CA ALA A 30 32.35 27.83 2.47
C ALA A 30 31.05 27.43 3.19
N LEU A 31 30.99 26.12 3.46
CA LEU A 31 30.27 25.46 4.55
C LEU A 31 29.80 26.38 5.69
N HIS A 32 28.58 26.09 6.18
CA HIS A 32 27.80 26.76 7.24
C HIS A 32 26.91 27.92 6.81
N LEU A 33 25.68 27.59 6.41
CA LEU A 33 24.51 28.46 6.64
C LEU A 33 23.34 27.60 7.14
N SER A 34 23.12 27.71 8.45
CA SER A 34 21.91 27.35 9.19
C SER A 34 20.72 28.16 8.70
N HIS A 35 19.60 27.52 8.43
CA HIS A 35 18.31 28.19 8.20
C HIS A 35 17.60 28.53 9.53
N PRO A 36 16.73 29.57 9.54
CA PRO A 36 16.23 30.16 10.77
C PRO A 36 15.11 29.32 11.42
N SER A 37 15.14 29.35 12.74
CA SER A 37 14.19 28.73 13.67
C SER A 37 12.78 29.31 13.53
N SER A 38 11.82 28.46 13.17
CA SER A 38 10.43 28.58 13.63
C SER A 38 10.22 27.51 14.70
N SER A 39 9.87 27.97 15.89
CA SER A 39 9.74 27.22 17.13
C SER A 39 8.54 26.26 17.10
N ALA A 40 8.81 25.01 16.76
CA ALA A 40 8.09 23.86 17.29
C ALA A 40 9.16 22.88 17.75
N ASN A 41 9.11 22.47 19.02
CA ASN A 41 10.12 21.64 19.69
C ASN A 41 10.52 20.41 18.85
N LYS A 42 11.60 20.53 18.09
CA LYS A 42 12.32 19.38 17.54
C LYS A 42 13.14 18.79 18.69
N VAL A 43 12.52 17.90 19.44
CA VAL A 43 13.29 16.88 20.17
C VAL A 43 14.12 16.17 19.11
N GLN A 44 15.43 16.24 19.24
CA GLN A 44 16.40 15.57 18.40
C GLN A 44 16.31 14.07 18.71
N GLN A 45 15.24 13.41 18.26
CA GLN A 45 14.98 11.99 18.50
C GLN A 45 15.93 11.17 17.62
N GLN A 46 16.77 10.37 18.28
CA GLN A 46 17.65 9.40 17.65
C GLN A 46 16.83 8.48 16.74
N ARG A 47 17.12 8.45 15.43
CA ARG A 47 16.59 7.40 14.54
C ARG A 47 17.03 6.05 15.09
N VAL A 48 16.07 5.19 15.39
CA VAL A 48 16.30 3.80 15.77
C VAL A 48 17.02 3.11 14.59
N PRO A 49 18.08 2.33 14.84
CA PRO A 49 18.77 1.59 13.77
C PRO A 49 17.80 0.64 13.04
N PRO A 50 18.02 0.35 11.74
CA PRO A 50 17.17 -0.55 10.98
C PRO A 50 17.18 -1.94 11.60
N LEU A 51 15.99 -2.49 11.85
CA LEU A 51 15.84 -3.85 12.35
C LEU A 51 16.06 -4.87 11.23
N PRO A 52 16.42 -6.12 11.57
CA PRO A 52 16.29 -7.23 10.65
C PRO A 52 14.83 -7.31 10.19
N ARG A 53 14.65 -7.31 8.87
CA ARG A 53 13.33 -7.29 8.24
C ARG A 53 12.49 -8.50 8.64
N GLN A 54 11.16 -8.31 8.65
CA GLN A 54 10.19 -9.42 8.60
C GLN A 54 10.60 -10.44 7.52
N LYS A 55 10.68 -11.71 7.93
CA LYS A 55 10.76 -12.82 6.98
C LYS A 55 9.45 -12.84 6.20
N SER A 56 9.51 -12.76 4.88
CA SER A 56 8.35 -13.03 4.03
C SER A 56 7.78 -14.40 4.40
N PHE A 57 6.46 -14.50 4.62
CA PHE A 57 5.77 -15.79 4.85
C PHE A 57 5.97 -16.78 3.68
N ILE A 58 6.36 -16.27 2.50
CA ILE A 58 6.62 -17.05 1.30
C ILE A 58 8.07 -16.78 0.86
N PRO A 59 8.97 -17.78 0.92
CA PRO A 59 10.30 -17.64 0.33
C PRO A 59 10.20 -17.46 -1.19
N PRO A 60 11.10 -16.68 -1.82
CA PRO A 60 12.29 -16.05 -1.25
C PRO A 60 12.03 -14.67 -0.61
N GLN A 61 12.94 -14.23 0.27
CA GLN A 61 12.94 -12.86 0.80
C GLN A 61 13.20 -11.86 -0.33
N ILE A 62 12.22 -11.00 -0.61
CA ILE A 62 12.32 -9.98 -1.64
C ILE A 62 12.78 -8.68 -0.99
N PRO A 63 13.89 -8.02 -1.39
CA PRO A 63 14.35 -6.72 -0.87
C PRO A 63 13.26 -5.64 -0.84
N ASN A 64 13.38 -4.62 0.03
CA ASN A 64 12.33 -3.61 0.18
C ASN A 64 12.34 -2.78 -1.11
N PRO A 65 11.29 -2.82 -1.94
CA PRO A 65 11.32 -2.16 -3.24
C PRO A 65 11.31 -0.63 -3.14
N PHE A 66 11.09 -0.07 -1.95
CA PHE A 66 10.89 1.36 -1.74
C PHE A 66 12.07 2.06 -1.07
N VAL A 67 13.22 1.37 -0.96
CA VAL A 67 14.45 1.91 -0.37
C VAL A 67 15.57 1.90 -1.40
N HIS A 68 16.25 3.03 -1.53
CA HIS A 68 17.44 3.15 -2.37
C HIS A 68 18.49 4.01 -1.69
N GLU A 69 19.64 3.43 -1.40
CA GLU A 69 20.76 4.11 -0.77
C GLU A 69 21.98 4.13 -1.70
N ILE A 70 22.57 5.32 -1.85
CA ILE A 70 23.74 5.51 -2.69
C ILE A 70 24.96 5.75 -1.79
N ASN A 71 25.86 4.78 -1.79
CA ASN A 71 27.14 4.88 -1.08
C ASN A 71 28.23 5.42 -2.00
N LEU A 72 28.54 6.71 -1.85
CA LEU A 72 29.54 7.39 -2.66
C LEU A 72 30.93 7.31 -2.02
N SER A 73 31.86 6.61 -2.67
CA SER A 73 33.27 6.62 -2.28
C SER A 73 33.88 8.03 -2.40
N PRO A 74 34.95 8.36 -1.66
CA PRO A 74 35.64 9.65 -1.79
C PRO A 74 36.09 9.96 -3.22
N LEU A 75 36.58 8.95 -3.94
CA LEU A 75 36.97 9.07 -5.35
C LEU A 75 35.77 9.38 -6.25
N THR A 76 34.63 8.71 -6.01
CA THR A 76 33.38 9.00 -6.73
C THR A 76 32.94 10.43 -6.46
N LYS A 77 32.98 10.90 -5.21
CA LYS A 77 32.64 12.29 -4.86
C LYS A 77 33.53 13.30 -5.59
N LEU A 78 34.84 13.06 -5.65
CA LEU A 78 35.78 13.91 -6.41
C LEU A 78 35.47 13.91 -7.91
N LYS A 79 35.20 12.73 -8.50
CA LYS A 79 34.79 12.61 -9.90
C LYS A 79 33.50 13.40 -10.17
N MET A 80 32.51 13.28 -9.30
CA MET A 80 31.25 14.01 -9.41
C MET A 80 31.44 15.53 -9.29
N LEU A 81 32.35 15.99 -8.43
CA LEU A 81 32.69 17.40 -8.30
C LEU A 81 33.31 17.95 -9.59
N LEU A 82 34.30 17.24 -10.14
CA LEU A 82 34.95 17.64 -11.40
C LEU A 82 33.97 17.64 -12.57
N CYS A 83 33.15 16.59 -12.70
CA CYS A 83 32.12 16.54 -13.74
C CYS A 83 31.05 17.63 -13.53
N GLY A 84 30.72 17.96 -12.27
CA GLY A 84 29.81 19.05 -11.95
C GLY A 84 30.36 20.43 -12.32
N LEU A 85 31.67 20.63 -12.27
CA LEU A 85 32.28 21.90 -12.67
C LEU A 85 32.28 22.11 -14.20
N PHE A 86 32.53 21.04 -14.97
CA PHE A 86 32.75 21.15 -16.41
C PHE A 86 31.59 20.64 -17.28
N ILE A 87 30.99 19.50 -16.94
CA ILE A 87 29.96 18.84 -17.75
C ILE A 87 28.57 19.41 -17.47
N LEU A 88 28.24 19.62 -16.19
CA LEU A 88 26.91 20.08 -15.79
C LEU A 88 26.51 21.42 -16.43
N PRO A 89 27.35 22.49 -16.48
CA PRO A 89 26.97 23.74 -17.12
C PRO A 89 26.69 23.57 -18.62
N LEU A 90 27.51 22.79 -19.33
CA LEU A 90 27.31 22.48 -20.75
C LEU A 90 25.98 21.75 -20.98
N ARG A 91 25.66 20.76 -20.13
CA ARG A 91 24.39 20.03 -20.21
C ARG A 91 23.19 20.91 -19.95
N ILE A 92 23.26 21.78 -18.93
CA ILE A 92 22.17 22.72 -18.63
C ILE A 92 21.92 23.65 -19.82
N ILE A 93 22.97 24.21 -20.42
CA ILE A 93 22.83 25.09 -21.59
C ILE A 93 22.16 24.34 -22.75
N LEU A 94 22.68 23.16 -23.09
CA LEU A 94 22.12 22.35 -24.17
C LEU A 94 20.66 21.96 -23.90
N PHE A 95 20.36 21.50 -22.68
CA PHE A 95 19.02 21.14 -22.24
C PHE A 95 18.06 22.32 -22.36
N MET A 96 18.45 23.52 -21.91
CA MET A 96 17.60 24.71 -21.98
C MET A 96 17.32 25.15 -23.42
N ILE A 97 18.30 25.05 -24.32
CA ILE A 97 18.12 25.34 -25.74
C ILE A 97 17.10 24.35 -26.34
N VAL A 98 17.30 23.04 -26.14
CA VAL A 98 16.40 22.01 -26.67
C VAL A 98 15.00 22.15 -26.08
N LEU A 99 14.89 22.46 -24.78
CA LEU A 99 13.60 22.68 -24.11
C LEU A 99 12.86 23.88 -24.69
N LEU A 100 13.55 24.99 -24.95
CA LEU A 100 12.95 26.19 -25.55
C LEU A 100 12.44 25.91 -26.97
N VAL A 101 13.22 25.21 -27.79
CA VAL A 101 12.81 24.80 -29.14
C VAL A 101 11.62 23.85 -29.07
N SER A 102 11.65 22.87 -28.16
CA SER A 102 10.53 21.94 -27.92
C SER A 102 9.26 22.69 -27.51
N TRP A 103 9.39 23.70 -26.65
CA TRP A 103 8.27 24.53 -26.24
C TRP A 103 7.69 25.33 -27.41
N LEU A 104 8.52 25.94 -28.26
CA LEU A 104 8.06 26.68 -29.45
C LEU A 104 7.28 25.76 -30.40
N VAL A 105 7.81 24.56 -30.69
CA VAL A 105 7.14 23.57 -31.54
C VAL A 105 5.83 23.12 -30.90
N ALA A 106 5.81 22.85 -29.60
CA ALA A 106 4.59 22.48 -28.87
C ALA A 106 3.57 23.63 -28.87
N ALA A 107 4.00 24.88 -28.70
CA ALA A 107 3.13 26.05 -28.73
C ALA A 107 2.41 26.19 -30.08
N ILE A 108 3.12 25.95 -31.19
CA ILE A 108 2.56 25.90 -32.55
C ILE A 108 1.61 24.69 -32.68
N ALA A 109 2.03 23.50 -32.26
CA ALA A 109 1.25 22.27 -32.39
C ALA A 109 -0.06 22.30 -31.58
N THR A 110 -0.11 23.02 -30.47
CA THR A 110 -1.32 23.19 -29.64
C THR A 110 -2.00 24.56 -29.83
N CYS A 111 -1.56 25.37 -30.79
CA CYS A 111 -2.16 26.68 -31.03
C CYS A 111 -3.63 26.51 -31.43
N CYS A 112 -4.55 27.30 -30.85
CA CYS A 112 -5.99 27.20 -31.11
C CYS A 112 -6.64 25.83 -30.79
N CYS A 113 -6.00 24.98 -29.97
CA CYS A 113 -6.63 23.79 -29.42
C CYS A 113 -7.28 24.11 -28.06
N PRO A 114 -8.42 23.48 -27.72
CA PRO A 114 -8.98 23.56 -26.37
C PRO A 114 -7.98 22.99 -25.35
N GLU A 115 -8.11 23.43 -24.09
CA GLU A 115 -7.20 23.01 -23.03
C GLU A 115 -7.29 21.51 -22.73
N ARG A 116 -8.49 20.94 -22.84
CA ARG A 116 -8.75 19.52 -22.73
C ARG A 116 -8.87 18.94 -24.14
N ASN A 117 -7.99 18.00 -24.46
CA ASN A 117 -8.00 17.34 -25.77
C ASN A 117 -9.15 16.33 -25.83
N GLU A 118 -10.22 16.67 -26.54
CA GLU A 118 -11.36 15.77 -26.77
C GLU A 118 -11.20 14.88 -28.01
N LYS A 119 -10.29 15.27 -28.92
CA LYS A 119 -10.04 14.61 -30.21
C LYS A 119 -8.53 14.42 -30.43
N PRO A 120 -8.10 13.34 -31.10
CA PRO A 120 -6.70 13.14 -31.43
C PRO A 120 -6.23 14.19 -32.44
N PHE A 121 -4.94 14.57 -32.37
CA PHE A 121 -4.37 15.43 -33.40
C PHE A 121 -4.39 14.74 -34.77
N ASN A 122 -4.70 15.51 -35.80
CA ASN A 122 -4.77 15.05 -37.18
C ASN A 122 -3.84 15.87 -38.10
N GLY A 123 -3.66 15.38 -39.34
CA GLY A 123 -2.92 16.08 -40.39
C GLY A 123 -1.52 16.52 -39.97
N TRP A 124 -1.23 17.81 -40.16
CA TRP A 124 0.09 18.39 -39.90
C TRP A 124 0.46 18.40 -38.41
N ARG A 125 -0.51 18.58 -37.49
CA ARG A 125 -0.25 18.59 -36.04
C ARG A 125 0.27 17.23 -35.59
N ARG A 126 -0.36 16.15 -36.05
CA ARG A 126 0.09 14.77 -35.79
C ARG A 126 1.50 14.55 -36.31
N LYS A 127 1.81 14.97 -37.55
CA LYS A 127 3.15 14.86 -38.13
C LYS A 127 4.21 15.63 -37.34
N VAL A 128 3.90 16.86 -36.93
CA VAL A 128 4.80 17.69 -36.10
C VAL A 128 5.06 17.03 -34.74
N THR A 129 4.02 16.58 -34.04
CA THR A 129 4.17 15.90 -32.75
C THR A 129 4.94 14.59 -32.87
N GLN A 130 4.61 13.75 -33.84
CA GLN A 130 5.25 12.43 -34.01
C GLN A 130 6.71 12.54 -34.48
N SER A 131 7.04 13.49 -35.36
CA SER A 131 8.40 13.59 -35.91
C SER A 131 9.28 14.57 -35.14
N LEU A 132 8.86 15.83 -35.02
CA LEU A 132 9.71 16.90 -34.47
C LEU A 132 9.80 16.82 -32.96
N ILE A 133 8.67 16.69 -32.26
CA ILE A 133 8.68 16.58 -30.79
C ILE A 133 9.35 15.28 -30.35
N SER A 134 9.22 14.17 -31.08
CA SER A 134 9.97 12.93 -30.79
C SER A 134 11.47 13.12 -30.91
N THR A 135 11.94 13.74 -32.00
CA THR A 135 13.36 14.01 -32.22
C THR A 135 13.93 14.94 -31.15
N LEU A 136 13.21 16.01 -30.82
CA LEU A 136 13.58 16.95 -29.76
C LEU A 136 13.57 16.29 -28.39
N GLY A 137 12.64 15.37 -28.12
CA GLY A 137 12.61 14.58 -26.88
C GLY A 137 13.83 13.67 -26.73
N ARG A 138 14.28 13.02 -27.82
CA ARG A 138 15.52 12.24 -27.83
C ARG A 138 16.75 13.12 -27.60
N LEU A 139 16.80 14.30 -28.24
CA LEU A 139 17.87 15.28 -28.02
C LEU A 139 17.87 15.83 -26.59
N LEU A 140 16.70 16.05 -26.00
CA LEU A 140 16.56 16.49 -24.62
C LEU A 140 17.15 15.44 -23.68
N PHE A 141 16.82 14.17 -23.88
CA PHE A 141 17.34 13.10 -23.04
C PHE A 141 18.85 12.88 -23.23
N PHE A 142 19.33 12.97 -24.47
CA PHE A 142 20.77 12.97 -24.75
C PHE A 142 21.50 14.13 -24.08
N SER A 143 20.92 15.34 -24.06
CA SER A 143 21.51 16.50 -23.38
C SER A 143 21.69 16.32 -21.87
N MET A 144 20.89 15.43 -21.27
CA MET A 144 20.99 15.05 -19.86
C MET A 144 22.07 13.97 -19.62
N GLY A 145 22.73 13.48 -20.67
CA GLY A 145 23.76 12.44 -20.59
C GLY A 145 23.26 11.02 -20.80
N PHE A 146 22.00 10.83 -21.19
CA PHE A 146 21.44 9.50 -21.38
C PHE A 146 21.80 8.91 -22.74
N HIS A 147 22.20 7.64 -22.72
CA HIS A 147 22.37 6.81 -23.88
C HIS A 147 21.29 5.73 -23.88
N VAL A 148 20.37 5.83 -24.82
CA VAL A 148 19.22 4.93 -24.94
C VAL A 148 19.54 3.81 -25.91
N ARG A 149 19.59 2.58 -25.40
CA ARG A 149 19.60 1.36 -26.21
C ARG A 149 18.18 0.88 -26.39
N VAL A 150 17.81 0.51 -27.62
CA VAL A 150 16.51 -0.07 -27.92
C VAL A 150 16.69 -1.53 -28.30
N GLU A 151 15.93 -2.41 -27.64
CA GLU A 151 15.88 -3.84 -27.91
C GLU A 151 14.44 -4.23 -28.25
N GLY A 152 14.25 -5.20 -29.16
CA GLY A 152 12.93 -5.55 -29.66
C GLY A 152 12.35 -4.53 -30.66
N LYS A 153 11.06 -4.67 -30.99
CA LYS A 153 10.36 -3.80 -31.96
C LYS A 153 9.10 -3.20 -31.34
N PRO A 154 8.88 -1.88 -31.45
CA PRO A 154 7.63 -1.26 -31.03
C PRO A 154 6.47 -1.75 -31.90
N ALA A 155 5.37 -2.12 -31.26
CA ALA A 155 4.13 -2.52 -31.91
C ALA A 155 3.39 -1.31 -32.46
N SER A 156 2.60 -1.51 -33.51
CA SER A 156 1.75 -0.44 -34.03
C SER A 156 0.60 -0.12 -33.06
N PRO A 157 -0.01 1.08 -33.13
CA PRO A 157 -1.20 1.39 -32.35
C PRO A 157 -2.38 0.43 -32.59
N ALA A 158 -2.45 -0.22 -33.75
CA ALA A 158 -3.48 -1.21 -34.07
C ALA A 158 -3.23 -2.55 -33.38
N ASP A 159 -1.97 -2.97 -33.27
CA ASP A 159 -1.60 -4.25 -32.65
C ASP A 159 -1.62 -4.18 -31.12
N ALA A 160 -1.21 -3.05 -30.56
CA ALA A 160 -1.18 -2.83 -29.11
C ALA A 160 -1.50 -1.37 -28.77
N PRO A 161 -2.76 -1.00 -28.56
CA PRO A 161 -3.13 0.39 -28.24
C PRO A 161 -2.62 0.87 -26.87
N ILE A 162 -2.14 -0.01 -26.00
CA ILE A 162 -1.61 0.32 -24.67
C ILE A 162 -0.17 -0.21 -24.53
N LEU A 163 0.72 0.64 -24.05
CA LEU A 163 2.12 0.33 -23.72
C LEU A 163 2.28 0.28 -22.20
N LEU A 164 2.77 -0.84 -21.68
CA LEU A 164 2.98 -1.07 -20.25
C LEU A 164 4.46 -1.05 -19.93
N VAL A 165 4.90 -0.14 -19.06
CA VAL A 165 6.32 0.02 -18.74
C VAL A 165 6.63 -0.41 -17.32
N ALA A 166 7.58 -1.33 -17.14
CA ALA A 166 8.07 -1.75 -15.83
C ALA A 166 9.53 -2.24 -15.92
N PRO A 167 10.35 -2.16 -14.86
CA PRO A 167 10.05 -1.49 -13.60
C PRO A 167 9.90 0.02 -13.80
N HIS A 168 8.99 0.64 -13.05
CA HIS A 168 8.96 2.09 -12.90
C HIS A 168 9.91 2.45 -11.78
N SER A 169 11.08 2.98 -12.09
CA SER A 169 12.13 3.26 -11.10
C SER A 169 12.56 4.71 -11.07
N SER A 170 12.20 5.50 -12.07
CA SER A 170 12.69 6.87 -12.19
C SER A 170 11.66 7.83 -12.77
N PHE A 171 11.77 9.09 -12.38
CA PHE A 171 11.08 10.19 -13.05
C PHE A 171 11.59 10.42 -14.49
N PHE A 172 12.71 9.79 -14.89
CA PHE A 172 13.20 9.78 -16.27
C PHE A 172 12.49 8.77 -17.18
N ASP A 173 11.80 7.76 -16.62
CA ASP A 173 11.27 6.61 -17.37
C ASP A 173 10.31 7.04 -18.49
N ALA A 174 9.43 8.01 -18.21
CA ALA A 174 8.47 8.54 -19.17
C ALA A 174 9.15 9.22 -20.37
N ILE A 175 10.37 9.75 -20.19
CA ILE A 175 11.16 10.35 -21.27
C ILE A 175 11.89 9.24 -22.05
N ALA A 176 12.44 8.24 -21.35
CA ALA A 176 13.19 7.15 -21.98
C ALA A 176 12.36 6.41 -23.05
N VAL A 177 11.06 6.27 -22.82
CA VAL A 177 10.14 5.58 -23.74
C VAL A 177 9.64 6.44 -24.91
N ILE A 178 10.15 7.66 -25.11
CA ILE A 178 9.88 8.47 -26.33
C ILE A 178 10.24 7.71 -27.62
N VAL A 179 11.16 6.77 -27.53
CA VAL A 179 11.55 5.85 -28.62
C VAL A 179 10.40 5.00 -29.15
N SER A 180 9.29 4.85 -28.39
CA SER A 180 8.07 4.14 -28.80
C SER A 180 7.13 4.93 -29.74
N GLY A 181 7.46 6.17 -30.09
CA GLY A 181 6.65 6.96 -31.04
C GLY A 181 5.70 7.97 -30.40
N MET A 182 6.11 8.58 -29.29
CA MET A 182 5.36 9.63 -28.55
C MET A 182 3.97 9.18 -28.08
N PRO A 183 3.91 8.17 -27.20
CA PRO A 183 2.64 7.72 -26.65
C PRO A 183 2.02 8.77 -25.72
N SER A 184 0.70 8.69 -25.57
CA SER A 184 -0.08 9.50 -24.63
C SER A 184 0.08 8.93 -23.22
N SER A 185 0.73 9.67 -22.32
CA SER A 185 0.94 9.20 -20.94
C SER A 185 -0.23 9.54 -20.03
N VAL A 186 -0.45 8.69 -19.02
CA VAL A 186 -1.28 9.04 -17.86
C VAL A 186 -0.47 9.97 -16.95
N SER A 187 -0.97 11.19 -16.73
CA SER A 187 -0.27 12.24 -15.99
C SER A 187 -1.19 12.88 -14.95
N ARG A 188 -0.61 13.41 -13.86
CA ARG A 188 -1.37 14.27 -12.96
C ARG A 188 -1.76 15.58 -13.63
N GLU A 189 -2.91 16.12 -13.25
CA GLU A 189 -3.46 17.36 -13.82
C GLU A 189 -2.55 18.57 -13.56
N GLU A 190 -1.92 18.63 -12.38
CA GLU A 190 -1.05 19.73 -11.99
C GLU A 190 0.20 19.84 -12.88
N ASN A 191 0.59 18.77 -13.59
CA ASN A 191 1.75 18.82 -14.47
C ASN A 191 1.55 19.73 -15.70
N ILE A 192 0.29 20.01 -16.08
CA ILE A 192 -0.01 20.91 -17.20
C ILE A 192 0.23 22.37 -16.82
N SER A 193 0.15 22.74 -15.53
CA SER A 193 0.34 24.12 -15.09
C SER A 193 1.81 24.55 -15.04
N VAL A 194 2.74 23.60 -15.21
CA VAL A 194 4.17 23.91 -15.13
C VAL A 194 4.63 24.75 -16.34
N PRO A 195 5.32 25.89 -16.11
CA PRO A 195 5.85 26.72 -17.19
C PRO A 195 6.77 25.95 -18.15
N LEU A 196 6.65 26.24 -19.44
CA LEU A 196 7.35 25.57 -20.56
C LEU A 196 6.99 24.08 -20.73
N PHE A 197 7.15 23.25 -19.70
CA PHE A 197 6.91 21.82 -19.78
C PHE A 197 5.43 21.47 -20.01
N GLY A 198 4.50 22.18 -19.37
CA GLY A 198 3.07 21.90 -19.46
C GLY A 198 2.52 22.00 -20.89
N ARG A 199 3.07 22.89 -21.72
CA ARG A 199 2.71 23.03 -23.13
C ARG A 199 3.20 21.83 -23.96
N ILE A 200 4.42 21.37 -23.71
CA ILE A 200 4.99 20.17 -24.33
C ILE A 200 4.15 18.96 -23.96
N LEU A 201 3.84 18.80 -22.67
CA LEU A 201 2.98 17.74 -22.17
C LEU A 201 1.60 17.79 -22.86
N ARG A 202 0.96 18.95 -22.98
CA ARG A 202 -0.32 19.11 -23.70
C ARG A 202 -0.26 18.64 -25.16
N ALA A 203 0.89 18.82 -25.84
CA ALA A 203 1.09 18.35 -27.20
C ALA A 203 1.14 16.81 -27.32
N LEU A 204 1.39 16.09 -26.22
CA LEU A 204 1.34 14.62 -26.13
C LEU A 204 -0.07 14.10 -25.86
N GLN A 205 -1.04 15.00 -25.69
CA GLN A 205 -2.44 14.70 -25.38
C GLN A 205 -2.58 13.71 -24.21
N PRO A 206 -2.06 13.98 -23.01
CA PRO A 206 -2.07 13.04 -21.88
C PRO A 206 -3.49 12.71 -21.41
N VAL A 207 -3.64 11.55 -20.76
CA VAL A 207 -4.81 11.25 -19.93
C VAL A 207 -4.55 11.84 -18.55
N LEU A 208 -5.39 12.78 -18.11
CA LEU A 208 -5.18 13.51 -16.86
C LEU A 208 -5.90 12.87 -15.69
N VAL A 209 -5.20 12.80 -14.57
CA VAL A 209 -5.73 12.28 -13.30
C VAL A 209 -5.63 13.37 -12.24
N SER A 210 -6.75 13.65 -11.58
CA SER A 210 -6.85 14.56 -10.45
C SER A 210 -6.94 13.76 -9.15
N ARG A 211 -6.36 14.31 -8.08
CA ARG A 211 -6.46 13.72 -6.73
C ARG A 211 -7.55 14.36 -5.89
N ALA A 212 -8.01 15.54 -6.29
CA ALA A 212 -9.10 16.25 -5.64
C ALA A 212 -10.47 15.67 -6.02
N ASP A 213 -10.57 15.13 -7.23
CA ASP A 213 -11.80 14.52 -7.75
C ASP A 213 -11.91 13.03 -7.34
N PRO A 214 -12.90 12.65 -6.51
CA PRO A 214 -13.10 11.26 -6.10
C PRO A 214 -13.43 10.32 -7.28
N ASP A 215 -14.06 10.84 -8.34
CA ASP A 215 -14.42 10.08 -9.55
C ASP A 215 -13.26 10.00 -10.56
N SER A 216 -12.15 10.70 -10.30
CA SER A 216 -11.07 10.85 -11.28
C SER A 216 -10.48 9.51 -11.73
N ARG A 217 -10.41 8.52 -10.84
CA ARG A 217 -9.93 7.17 -11.17
C ARG A 217 -10.84 6.48 -12.19
N LYS A 218 -12.15 6.58 -12.00
CA LYS A 218 -13.15 6.02 -12.92
C LYS A 218 -13.09 6.75 -14.27
N ASN A 219 -13.09 8.08 -14.23
CA ASN A 219 -12.97 8.93 -15.42
C ASN A 219 -11.70 8.62 -16.23
N THR A 220 -10.59 8.33 -15.54
CA THR A 220 -9.32 7.92 -16.16
C THR A 220 -9.45 6.57 -16.87
N ILE A 221 -10.08 5.58 -16.23
CA ILE A 221 -10.31 4.26 -16.82
C ILE A 221 -11.21 4.37 -18.06
N ASP A 222 -12.29 5.15 -17.97
CA ASP A 222 -13.22 5.37 -19.08
C ASP A 222 -12.53 6.05 -20.27
N GLU A 223 -11.66 7.04 -20.03
CA GLU A 223 -10.88 7.70 -21.07
C GLU A 223 -9.83 6.76 -21.69
N ILE A 224 -9.14 5.94 -20.87
CA ILE A 224 -8.22 4.91 -21.38
C ILE A 224 -8.98 3.94 -22.29
N LYS A 225 -10.14 3.44 -21.84
CA LYS A 225 -10.98 2.52 -22.61
C LYS A 225 -11.39 3.14 -23.93
N LYS A 226 -11.95 4.36 -23.90
CA LYS A 226 -12.35 5.11 -25.10
C LYS A 226 -11.20 5.26 -26.10
N ARG A 227 -10.00 5.63 -25.65
CA ARG A 227 -8.84 5.83 -26.53
C ARG A 227 -8.34 4.51 -27.10
N ALA A 228 -8.21 3.49 -26.25
CA ALA A 228 -7.67 2.20 -26.65
C ALA A 228 -8.55 1.45 -27.65
N THR A 229 -9.87 1.67 -27.63
CA THR A 229 -10.81 1.01 -28.56
C THR A 229 -11.11 1.82 -29.83
N SER A 230 -10.66 3.07 -29.90
CA SER A 230 -10.99 3.97 -31.03
C SER A 230 -10.17 3.73 -32.30
N GLY A 231 -8.94 3.24 -32.18
CA GLY A 231 -7.97 3.09 -33.28
C GLY A 231 -7.26 4.39 -33.74
N ASP A 232 -7.83 5.57 -33.46
CA ASP A 232 -7.30 6.85 -33.97
C ASP A 232 -6.35 7.57 -33.01
N TRP A 233 -6.42 7.25 -31.72
CA TRP A 233 -5.58 7.88 -30.70
C TRP A 233 -4.15 7.32 -30.69
N PRO A 234 -3.15 8.12 -30.28
CA PRO A 234 -1.83 7.60 -29.93
C PRO A 234 -1.94 6.51 -28.86
N GLN A 235 -1.01 5.56 -28.87
CA GLN A 235 -0.93 4.51 -27.86
C GLN A 235 -0.87 5.12 -26.45
N VAL A 236 -1.57 4.51 -25.50
CA VAL A 236 -1.59 4.97 -24.11
C VAL A 236 -0.44 4.35 -23.34
N LEU A 237 0.44 5.16 -22.78
CA LEU A 237 1.57 4.74 -21.95
C LEU A 237 1.17 4.70 -20.47
N ILE A 238 1.34 3.54 -19.84
CA ILE A 238 0.98 3.33 -18.45
C ILE A 238 2.13 2.64 -17.71
N PHE A 239 2.43 3.14 -16.52
CA PHE A 239 3.29 2.47 -15.53
C PHE A 239 2.38 1.73 -14.54
N PRO A 240 2.15 0.42 -14.72
CA PRO A 240 1.10 -0.29 -13.99
C PRO A 240 1.40 -0.43 -12.49
N GLU A 241 2.65 -0.31 -12.04
CA GLU A 241 3.02 -0.21 -10.61
C GLU A 241 2.35 1.00 -9.93
N GLY A 242 2.17 2.10 -10.66
CA GLY A 242 1.57 3.34 -10.16
C GLY A 242 2.42 4.08 -9.11
N THR A 243 3.68 3.69 -8.91
CA THR A 243 4.70 4.36 -8.10
C THR A 243 6.09 3.91 -8.55
N CYS A 244 7.16 4.57 -8.06
CA CYS A 244 8.52 4.18 -8.37
C CYS A 244 9.08 3.18 -7.34
N THR A 245 9.82 2.19 -7.83
CA THR A 245 10.48 1.13 -7.07
C THR A 245 11.97 1.05 -7.41
N ASN A 246 12.75 0.38 -6.58
CA ASN A 246 14.20 0.23 -6.76
C ASN A 246 14.60 -0.90 -7.72
N HIS A 247 13.74 -1.31 -8.65
CA HIS A 247 13.98 -2.38 -9.63
C HIS A 247 14.38 -3.77 -9.10
N THR A 248 14.36 -4.03 -7.78
CA THR A 248 14.73 -5.34 -7.21
C THR A 248 13.63 -6.39 -7.33
N CYS A 249 12.39 -5.95 -7.57
CA CYS A 249 11.22 -6.78 -7.82
C CYS A 249 10.14 -5.98 -8.53
N LEU A 250 9.12 -6.66 -9.07
CA LEU A 250 7.89 -6.00 -9.53
C LEU A 250 6.79 -6.09 -8.46
N ILE A 251 6.26 -4.92 -8.09
CA ILE A 251 5.10 -4.84 -7.19
C ILE A 251 3.80 -5.14 -7.95
N SER A 252 2.67 -5.19 -7.25
CA SER A 252 1.36 -5.42 -7.87
C SER A 252 1.01 -4.39 -8.93
N PHE A 253 0.55 -4.86 -10.09
CA PHE A 253 0.06 -4.01 -11.16
C PHE A 253 -1.38 -3.57 -10.89
N LYS A 254 -1.64 -2.27 -11.05
CA LYS A 254 -2.98 -1.70 -10.94
C LYS A 254 -3.82 -2.13 -12.15
N PRO A 255 -5.08 -2.57 -11.95
CA PRO A 255 -5.92 -3.11 -13.02
C PRO A 255 -6.39 -2.05 -14.03
N GLY A 256 -6.22 -0.75 -13.76
CA GLY A 256 -6.76 0.34 -14.58
C GLY A 256 -6.41 0.24 -16.07
N ALA A 257 -5.19 -0.17 -16.40
CA ALA A 257 -4.73 -0.37 -17.78
C ALA A 257 -5.37 -1.56 -18.50
N PHE A 258 -5.94 -2.51 -17.75
CA PHE A 258 -6.36 -3.82 -18.22
C PHE A 258 -7.89 -3.92 -18.39
N HIS A 259 -8.66 -2.99 -17.80
CA HIS A 259 -10.11 -2.88 -17.97
C HIS A 259 -10.60 -2.80 -19.43
N PRO A 260 -9.87 -2.21 -20.39
CA PRO A 260 -10.31 -2.21 -21.78
C PRO A 260 -10.32 -3.59 -22.45
N GLY A 261 -9.63 -4.60 -21.90
CA GLY A 261 -9.58 -5.96 -22.48
C GLY A 261 -8.90 -6.05 -23.84
N VAL A 262 -8.03 -5.08 -24.17
CA VAL A 262 -7.29 -5.01 -25.44
C VAL A 262 -5.87 -5.56 -25.28
N ALA A 263 -5.23 -5.85 -26.41
CA ALA A 263 -3.81 -6.23 -26.44
C ALA A 263 -2.91 -5.10 -25.90
N VAL A 264 -1.86 -5.48 -25.18
CA VAL A 264 -0.88 -4.57 -24.60
C VAL A 264 0.52 -4.94 -25.07
N GLN A 265 1.42 -3.96 -25.18
CA GLN A 265 2.84 -4.25 -25.37
C GLN A 265 3.61 -3.95 -24.08
N PRO A 266 4.17 -4.98 -23.43
CA PRO A 266 5.07 -4.78 -22.30
C PRO A 266 6.43 -4.21 -22.76
N ILE A 267 6.94 -3.25 -22.01
CA ILE A 267 8.23 -2.57 -22.23
C ILE A 267 9.03 -2.66 -20.93
N LEU A 268 10.25 -3.18 -21.04
CA LEU A 268 11.17 -3.31 -19.92
C LEU A 268 12.18 -2.15 -19.92
N LEU A 269 12.33 -1.49 -18.76
CA LEU A 269 13.38 -0.51 -18.55
C LEU A 269 14.51 -1.12 -17.71
N LYS A 270 15.74 -1.07 -18.24
CA LYS A 270 16.94 -1.53 -17.53
C LYS A 270 17.95 -0.40 -17.45
N TYR A 271 18.49 -0.16 -16.26
CA TYR A 271 19.53 0.85 -16.02
C TYR A 271 20.86 0.17 -15.66
N PRO A 272 21.63 -0.34 -16.65
CA PRO A 272 22.87 -1.08 -16.41
C PRO A 272 24.03 -0.12 -16.09
N ASN A 273 23.89 0.63 -15.00
CA ASN A 273 24.87 1.62 -14.56
C ASN A 273 25.54 1.14 -13.27
N THR A 274 26.86 1.28 -13.18
CA THR A 274 27.62 0.94 -11.97
C THR A 274 27.24 1.83 -10.78
N LEU A 275 26.90 3.09 -11.06
CA LEU A 275 26.40 4.03 -10.07
C LEU A 275 24.97 4.39 -10.44
N ASP A 276 24.02 3.92 -9.65
CA ASP A 276 22.61 4.20 -9.86
C ASP A 276 22.21 5.53 -9.19
N THR A 277 22.16 6.59 -10.00
CA THR A 277 21.66 7.91 -9.59
C THR A 277 20.27 8.23 -10.13
N VAL A 278 19.64 7.28 -10.82
CA VAL A 278 18.35 7.50 -11.50
C VAL A 278 17.19 6.95 -10.69
N THR A 279 17.42 5.89 -9.91
CA THR A 279 16.41 5.26 -9.08
C THR A 279 15.92 6.23 -8.00
N TRP A 280 14.64 6.54 -8.06
CA TRP A 280 13.94 7.36 -7.08
C TRP A 280 12.92 6.50 -6.35
N THR A 281 13.05 6.45 -5.03
CA THR A 281 12.15 5.71 -4.15
C THR A 281 11.61 6.62 -3.04
N TRP A 282 10.67 6.10 -2.28
CA TRP A 282 10.09 6.79 -1.12
C TRP A 282 11.11 7.04 -0.01
N GLN A 283 12.06 6.11 0.17
CA GLN A 283 13.18 6.25 1.09
C GLN A 283 14.50 6.23 0.31
N GLY A 284 15.01 7.43 0.04
CA GLY A 284 16.24 7.61 -0.71
C GLY A 284 16.63 9.08 -0.84
N TYR A 285 17.44 9.40 -1.84
CA TYR A 285 17.76 10.78 -2.15
C TYR A 285 16.57 11.54 -2.73
N THR A 286 16.54 12.85 -2.45
CA THR A 286 15.55 13.75 -3.06
C THR A 286 15.74 13.84 -4.57
N VAL A 287 14.66 14.17 -5.28
CA VAL A 287 14.67 14.31 -6.74
C VAL A 287 15.74 15.30 -7.21
N GLU A 288 15.90 16.43 -6.53
CA GLU A 288 16.94 17.43 -6.83
C GLU A 288 18.34 16.84 -6.77
N LYS A 289 18.62 16.09 -5.70
CA LYS A 289 19.92 15.47 -5.48
C LYS A 289 20.19 14.38 -6.51
N LEU A 290 19.19 13.54 -6.83
CA LEU A 290 19.31 12.51 -7.87
C LEU A 290 19.51 13.11 -9.26
N LEU A 291 18.79 14.19 -9.59
CA LEU A 291 18.97 14.89 -10.85
C LEU A 291 20.38 15.48 -10.94
N LEU A 292 20.84 16.20 -9.90
CA LEU A 292 22.21 16.74 -9.87
C LEU A 292 23.25 15.63 -10.06
N LEU A 293 23.11 14.53 -9.32
CA LEU A 293 24.02 13.39 -9.43
C LEU A 293 23.95 12.74 -10.82
N THR A 294 22.78 12.61 -11.41
CA THR A 294 22.64 12.05 -12.76
C THR A 294 23.27 12.94 -13.82
N LEU A 295 22.99 14.25 -13.77
CA LEU A 295 23.53 15.22 -14.72
C LEU A 295 25.04 15.42 -14.58
N CYS A 296 25.63 15.08 -13.44
CA CYS A 296 27.07 15.05 -13.22
C CYS A 296 27.73 13.72 -13.65
N GLN A 297 26.98 12.68 -14.03
CA GLN A 297 27.58 11.47 -14.59
C GLN A 297 28.10 11.70 -16.01
N ILE A 298 29.20 11.06 -16.42
CA ILE A 298 29.72 11.23 -17.80
C ILE A 298 28.74 10.69 -18.84
N TRP A 299 28.10 9.55 -18.56
CA TRP A 299 26.97 9.02 -19.32
C TRP A 299 26.11 8.16 -18.39
N THR A 300 24.83 8.07 -18.70
CA THR A 300 23.86 7.21 -18.02
C THR A 300 23.21 6.31 -19.07
N ASN A 301 23.37 5.00 -18.96
CA ASN A 301 22.78 4.06 -19.91
C ASN A 301 21.38 3.66 -19.48
N VAL A 302 20.46 3.57 -20.43
CA VAL A 302 19.15 2.94 -20.26
C VAL A 302 18.87 2.04 -21.45
N THR A 303 18.34 0.85 -21.19
CA THR A 303 17.85 -0.06 -22.22
C THR A 303 16.33 -0.09 -22.15
N VAL A 304 15.70 0.17 -23.30
CA VAL A 304 14.26 0.08 -23.51
C VAL A 304 14.02 -1.17 -24.35
N GLU A 305 13.55 -2.23 -23.72
CA GLU A 305 13.29 -3.50 -24.38
C GLU A 305 11.80 -3.70 -24.60
N PHE A 306 11.41 -3.85 -25.87
CA PHE A 306 10.04 -4.13 -26.27
C PHE A 306 9.81 -5.64 -26.30
N LEU A 307 8.96 -6.13 -25.41
CA LEU A 307 8.52 -7.53 -25.43
C LEU A 307 7.48 -7.75 -26.56
N PRO A 308 7.24 -9.03 -26.95
CA PRO A 308 6.13 -9.36 -27.84
C PRO A 308 4.79 -8.81 -27.34
N VAL A 309 3.89 -8.49 -28.26
CA VAL A 309 2.53 -8.07 -27.93
C VAL A 309 1.84 -9.17 -27.12
N TYR A 310 1.27 -8.78 -25.99
CA TYR A 310 0.49 -9.65 -25.13
C TYR A 310 -0.99 -9.50 -25.50
N VAL A 311 -1.59 -10.60 -25.95
CA VAL A 311 -3.03 -10.66 -26.29
C VAL A 311 -3.76 -11.36 -25.14
N PRO A 312 -4.76 -10.71 -24.51
CA PRO A 312 -5.47 -11.31 -23.39
C PRO A 312 -6.37 -12.46 -23.84
N SER A 313 -6.41 -13.50 -23.03
CA SER A 313 -7.40 -14.58 -23.10
C SER A 313 -8.82 -14.07 -22.77
N GLU A 314 -9.85 -14.87 -23.07
CA GLU A 314 -11.24 -14.51 -22.76
C GLU A 314 -11.50 -14.36 -21.25
N ASP A 315 -10.77 -15.09 -20.41
CA ASP A 315 -10.86 -14.97 -18.95
C ASP A 315 -10.21 -13.67 -18.46
N GLU A 316 -9.05 -13.31 -19.01
CA GLU A 316 -8.36 -12.04 -18.71
C GLU A 316 -9.15 -10.81 -19.18
N LYS A 317 -9.88 -10.91 -20.28
CA LYS A 317 -10.80 -9.85 -20.73
C LYS A 317 -11.93 -9.61 -19.73
N LYS A 318 -12.37 -10.66 -19.02
CA LYS A 318 -13.43 -10.58 -17.99
C LYS A 318 -12.86 -10.20 -16.62
N ASP A 319 -11.62 -10.57 -16.33
CA ASP A 319 -10.93 -10.28 -15.08
C ASP A 319 -9.65 -9.43 -15.30
N PRO A 320 -9.76 -8.09 -15.16
CA PRO A 320 -8.62 -7.18 -15.25
C PRO A 320 -7.52 -7.43 -14.20
N PHE A 321 -7.83 -8.06 -13.06
CA PHE A 321 -6.83 -8.39 -12.04
C PHE A 321 -6.02 -9.60 -12.47
N LEU A 322 -6.66 -10.63 -13.02
CA LEU A 322 -5.97 -11.78 -13.62
C LEU A 322 -5.06 -11.32 -14.77
N TYR A 323 -5.58 -10.45 -15.64
CA TYR A 323 -4.80 -9.91 -16.74
C TYR A 323 -3.55 -9.13 -16.24
N ALA A 324 -3.74 -8.24 -15.27
CA ALA A 324 -2.64 -7.50 -14.66
C ALA A 324 -1.59 -8.43 -14.02
N HIS A 325 -2.05 -9.49 -13.35
CA HIS A 325 -1.19 -10.49 -12.70
C HIS A 325 -0.34 -11.25 -13.73
N ASN A 326 -0.94 -11.76 -14.80
CA ASN A 326 -0.24 -12.55 -15.81
C ASN A 326 0.77 -11.71 -16.62
N VAL A 327 0.42 -10.47 -16.97
CA VAL A 327 1.35 -9.56 -17.63
C VAL A 327 2.52 -9.20 -16.71
N ARG A 328 2.26 -8.94 -15.42
CA ARG A 328 3.33 -8.74 -14.43
C ARG A 328 4.28 -9.93 -14.38
N HIS A 329 3.74 -11.16 -14.33
CA HIS A 329 4.56 -12.37 -14.31
C HIS A 329 5.40 -12.54 -15.58
N THR A 330 4.83 -12.24 -16.74
CA THR A 330 5.56 -12.26 -18.02
C THR A 330 6.73 -11.26 -18.02
N MET A 331 6.49 -10.03 -17.55
CA MET A 331 7.53 -9.01 -17.44
C MET A 331 8.60 -9.39 -16.40
N ALA A 332 8.19 -9.95 -15.26
CA ALA A 332 9.09 -10.39 -14.20
C ALA A 332 10.01 -11.53 -14.67
N GLN A 333 9.46 -12.51 -15.39
CA GLN A 333 10.23 -13.61 -15.98
C GLN A 333 11.26 -13.10 -17.00
N ALA A 334 10.88 -12.17 -17.88
CA ALA A 334 11.79 -11.58 -18.86
C ALA A 334 12.89 -10.71 -18.20
N LEU A 335 12.60 -10.08 -17.06
CA LEU A 335 13.58 -9.34 -16.25
C LEU A 335 14.45 -10.24 -15.36
N GLY A 336 14.05 -11.49 -15.10
CA GLY A 336 14.67 -12.35 -14.09
C GLY A 336 14.47 -11.83 -12.65
N LEU A 337 13.38 -11.11 -12.39
CA LEU A 337 13.09 -10.50 -11.10
C LEU A 337 11.95 -11.22 -10.36
N PRO A 338 11.98 -11.26 -9.02
CA PRO A 338 10.84 -11.74 -8.24
C PRO A 338 9.66 -10.74 -8.30
N VAL A 339 8.49 -11.21 -7.89
CA VAL A 339 7.28 -10.38 -7.75
C VAL A 339 6.83 -10.31 -6.30
N THR A 340 6.25 -9.20 -5.89
CA THR A 340 5.69 -9.02 -4.54
C THR A 340 4.30 -8.40 -4.60
N ASP A 341 3.45 -8.67 -3.61
CA ASP A 341 2.06 -8.21 -3.64
C ASP A 341 1.85 -6.83 -3.00
N HIS A 342 2.94 -6.15 -2.62
CA HIS A 342 2.90 -4.75 -2.20
C HIS A 342 2.21 -3.87 -3.24
N THR A 343 1.53 -2.84 -2.77
CA THR A 343 0.88 -1.83 -3.60
C THR A 343 1.30 -0.42 -3.18
N TYR A 344 0.81 0.60 -3.91
CA TYR A 344 1.00 2.00 -3.55
C TYR A 344 0.47 2.32 -2.13
N GLU A 345 -0.57 1.60 -1.72
CA GLU A 345 -1.17 1.69 -0.39
C GLU A 345 -0.18 1.28 0.70
N ASP A 346 0.60 0.22 0.50
CA ASP A 346 1.68 -0.18 1.43
C ASP A 346 2.75 0.92 1.52
N CYS A 347 3.10 1.60 0.42
CA CYS A 347 4.03 2.74 0.48
C CYS A 347 3.50 3.86 1.39
N ARG A 348 2.18 4.11 1.37
CA ARG A 348 1.56 5.13 2.22
C ARG A 348 1.61 4.73 3.69
N LEU A 349 1.32 3.47 4.01
CA LEU A 349 1.42 2.97 5.39
C LEU A 349 2.86 3.03 5.89
N MET A 350 3.84 2.65 5.05
CA MET A 350 5.26 2.76 5.34
C MET A 350 5.67 4.21 5.70
N MET A 351 5.23 5.20 4.93
CA MET A 351 5.51 6.60 5.23
C MET A 351 4.85 7.06 6.53
N THR A 352 3.59 6.69 6.76
CA THR A 352 2.88 7.02 8.01
C THR A 352 3.53 6.33 9.21
N ALA A 353 4.02 5.10 9.09
CA ALA A 353 4.78 4.43 10.14
C ALA A 353 6.06 5.21 10.50
N GLY A 354 6.80 5.69 9.49
CA GLY A 354 7.98 6.54 9.69
C GLY A 354 7.67 7.89 10.35
N GLU A 355 6.54 8.52 10.01
CA GLU A 355 6.05 9.73 10.69
C GLU A 355 5.73 9.49 12.16
N LEU A 356 5.24 8.29 12.48
CA LEU A 356 4.98 7.82 13.84
C LEU A 356 6.25 7.29 14.54
N THR A 357 7.43 7.50 13.97
CA THR A 357 8.75 7.07 14.48
C THR A 357 8.95 5.55 14.60
N LEU A 358 8.11 4.76 13.92
CA LEU A 358 8.28 3.32 13.75
C LEU A 358 9.27 3.00 12.61
N PRO A 359 9.87 1.80 12.59
CA PRO A 359 10.53 1.28 11.40
C PRO A 359 9.58 1.35 10.21
N MET A 360 10.07 1.84 9.07
CA MET A 360 9.22 2.01 7.88
C MET A 360 8.67 0.67 7.38
N GLU A 361 9.45 -0.40 7.54
CA GLU A 361 9.07 -1.77 7.20
C GLU A 361 7.78 -2.22 7.90
N THR A 362 7.45 -1.65 9.06
CA THR A 362 6.21 -1.93 9.79
C THR A 362 4.96 -1.66 8.94
N GLY A 363 5.02 -0.69 8.01
CA GLY A 363 3.90 -0.38 7.11
C GLY A 363 3.82 -1.25 5.85
N LEU A 364 4.78 -2.15 5.63
CA LEU A 364 4.84 -3.01 4.44
C LEU A 364 4.17 -4.37 4.69
N VAL A 365 2.85 -4.34 4.83
CA VAL A 365 2.07 -5.51 5.30
C VAL A 365 1.34 -6.27 4.19
N GLU A 366 1.50 -5.87 2.93
CA GLU A 366 0.72 -6.35 1.76
C GLU A 366 -0.79 -6.12 1.97
N PHE A 367 -1.15 -4.91 2.43
CA PHE A 367 -2.47 -4.61 2.98
C PHE A 367 -3.61 -4.97 2.04
N THR A 368 -3.48 -4.71 0.74
CA THR A 368 -4.53 -5.00 -0.24
C THR A 368 -4.99 -6.47 -0.19
N LYS A 369 -4.07 -7.40 0.14
CA LYS A 369 -4.37 -8.83 0.27
C LYS A 369 -5.15 -9.11 1.56
N ILE A 370 -4.75 -8.47 2.65
CA ILE A 370 -5.41 -8.55 3.96
C ILE A 370 -6.82 -7.95 3.86
N SER A 371 -6.94 -6.75 3.31
CA SER A 371 -8.19 -6.02 3.10
C SER A 371 -9.20 -6.83 2.29
N LYS A 372 -8.80 -7.45 1.17
CA LYS A 372 -9.72 -8.28 0.38
C LYS A 372 -10.16 -9.54 1.13
N LYS A 373 -9.25 -10.22 1.83
CA LYS A 373 -9.57 -11.46 2.55
C LYS A 373 -10.43 -11.23 3.79
N LEU A 374 -10.23 -10.11 4.47
CA LEU A 374 -10.87 -9.78 5.73
C LEU A 374 -11.93 -8.67 5.59
N ASN A 375 -12.24 -8.25 4.36
CA ASN A 375 -13.17 -7.17 4.03
C ASN A 375 -12.90 -5.85 4.79
N LEU A 376 -11.62 -5.50 5.00
CA LEU A 376 -11.23 -4.30 5.76
C LEU A 376 -11.29 -3.05 4.90
N LYS A 377 -11.91 -1.98 5.42
CA LYS A 377 -11.90 -0.65 4.79
C LYS A 377 -10.62 0.13 5.16
N TRP A 378 -10.18 0.98 4.23
CA TRP A 378 -8.95 1.77 4.36
C TRP A 378 -9.01 2.82 5.48
N ASP A 379 -10.18 3.38 5.76
CA ASP A 379 -10.29 4.50 6.70
C ASP A 379 -9.91 4.10 8.13
N ASN A 380 -10.13 2.84 8.48
CA ASN A 380 -9.80 2.34 9.81
C ASN A 380 -8.32 1.94 9.93
N ILE A 381 -7.64 1.47 8.87
CA ILE A 381 -6.27 0.95 9.06
C ILE A 381 -5.28 2.03 9.48
N ARG A 382 -5.43 3.27 9.02
CA ARG A 382 -4.58 4.37 9.49
C ARG A 382 -4.73 4.59 11.00
N LYS A 383 -5.97 4.60 11.49
CA LYS A 383 -6.26 4.69 12.92
C LYS A 383 -5.67 3.49 13.67
N GLN A 384 -5.77 2.29 13.11
CA GLN A 384 -5.14 1.08 13.69
C GLN A 384 -3.61 1.18 13.73
N LEU A 385 -2.97 1.79 12.73
CA LEU A 385 -1.53 2.05 12.74
C LEU A 385 -1.13 3.07 13.80
N GLU A 386 -1.94 4.11 14.01
CA GLU A 386 -1.73 5.10 15.08
C GLU A 386 -1.88 4.46 16.47
N ILE A 387 -2.91 3.64 16.68
CA ILE A 387 -3.09 2.85 17.91
C ILE A 387 -1.90 1.93 18.11
N PHE A 388 -1.54 1.13 17.10
CA PHE A 388 -0.37 0.25 17.14
C PHE A 388 0.91 1.01 17.52
N ALA A 389 1.16 2.17 16.90
CA ALA A 389 2.30 3.01 17.20
C ALA A 389 2.29 3.52 18.65
N SER A 390 1.11 3.85 19.20
CA SER A 390 1.00 4.25 20.60
C SER A 390 1.36 3.13 21.58
N ILE A 391 1.05 1.88 21.25
CA ILE A 391 1.39 0.70 22.07
C ILE A 391 2.87 0.40 21.94
N ALA A 392 3.36 0.31 20.70
CA ALA A 392 4.73 0.00 20.37
C ALA A 392 5.72 1.13 20.70
N GLY A 393 5.25 2.36 20.93
CA GLY A 393 6.07 3.54 21.22
C GLY A 393 6.87 3.45 22.52
N SER A 394 6.52 2.52 23.40
CA SER A 394 7.29 2.18 24.61
C SER A 394 8.55 1.35 24.28
N CYS A 395 8.60 0.73 23.10
CA CYS A 395 9.63 -0.21 22.68
C CYS A 395 10.57 0.37 21.62
N LYS A 396 11.87 0.15 21.80
CA LYS A 396 12.89 0.37 20.76
C LYS A 396 12.79 -0.72 19.68
N GLY A 397 11.75 -0.67 18.84
CA GLY A 397 11.66 -1.61 17.72
C GLY A 397 10.34 -1.68 16.95
N GLY A 398 9.31 -0.92 17.32
CA GLY A 398 8.05 -0.91 16.57
C GLY A 398 7.34 -2.26 16.50
N ARG A 399 7.49 -3.06 17.56
CA ARG A 399 6.80 -4.33 17.83
C ARG A 399 6.22 -4.27 19.24
N ILE A 400 5.17 -5.04 19.49
CA ILE A 400 4.47 -5.08 20.78
C ILE A 400 4.87 -6.37 21.52
N GLY A 401 5.50 -6.26 22.68
CA GLY A 401 5.76 -7.39 23.59
C GLY A 401 4.55 -7.68 24.48
N ILE A 402 4.61 -8.78 25.23
CA ILE A 402 3.52 -9.17 26.15
C ILE A 402 3.31 -8.13 27.25
N GLU A 403 4.38 -7.49 27.74
CA GLU A 403 4.31 -6.46 28.77
C GLU A 403 3.66 -5.17 28.25
N GLU A 404 3.93 -4.78 27.01
CA GLU A 404 3.28 -3.64 26.36
C GLU A 404 1.80 -3.94 26.08
N PHE A 405 1.50 -5.15 25.62
CA PHE A 405 0.15 -5.60 25.35
C PHE A 405 -0.70 -5.60 26.63
N ALA A 406 -0.16 -6.16 27.72
CA ALA A 406 -0.75 -6.12 29.06
C ALA A 406 -1.04 -4.69 29.53
N ARG A 407 -0.04 -3.80 29.42
CA ARG A 407 -0.16 -2.40 29.81
C ARG A 407 -1.22 -1.66 29.00
N HIS A 408 -1.33 -1.95 27.71
CA HIS A 408 -2.32 -1.34 26.84
C HIS A 408 -3.75 -1.78 27.21
N LEU A 409 -3.93 -3.07 27.48
CA LEU A 409 -5.21 -3.62 27.94
C LEU A 409 -5.51 -3.32 29.41
N LYS A 410 -4.58 -2.66 30.12
CA LYS A 410 -4.65 -2.40 31.56
C LYS A 410 -4.86 -3.67 32.40
N LEU A 411 -4.33 -4.80 31.92
CA LEU A 411 -4.40 -6.10 32.58
C LEU A 411 -2.99 -6.55 33.01
N PRO A 412 -2.86 -7.33 34.09
CA PRO A 412 -1.60 -7.98 34.44
C PRO A 412 -1.28 -9.09 33.44
N VAL A 413 0.00 -9.46 33.35
CA VAL A 413 0.40 -10.65 32.58
C VAL A 413 -0.10 -11.90 33.31
N SER A 414 -1.01 -12.62 32.66
CA SER A 414 -1.58 -13.90 33.13
C SER A 414 -1.55 -14.94 32.02
N ASP A 415 -1.79 -16.21 32.37
CA ASP A 415 -1.83 -17.30 31.39
C ASP A 415 -2.89 -17.05 30.30
N VAL A 416 -4.05 -16.51 30.67
CA VAL A 416 -5.11 -16.14 29.72
C VAL A 416 -4.71 -14.97 28.82
N LEU A 417 -4.00 -13.96 29.36
CA LEU A 417 -3.45 -12.88 28.53
C LEU A 417 -2.40 -13.42 27.55
N GLN A 418 -1.62 -14.42 27.98
CA GLN A 418 -0.62 -15.06 27.14
C GLN A 418 -1.27 -15.89 26.01
N GLU A 419 -2.39 -16.56 26.29
CA GLU A 419 -3.22 -17.20 25.26
C GLU A 419 -3.79 -16.16 24.28
N LEU A 420 -4.33 -15.04 24.77
CA LEU A 420 -4.82 -13.96 23.91
C LEU A 420 -3.70 -13.38 23.03
N PHE A 421 -2.52 -13.14 23.61
CA PHE A 421 -1.34 -12.68 22.88
C PHE A 421 -0.92 -13.67 21.78
N SER A 422 -1.01 -14.99 22.05
CA SER A 422 -0.70 -16.03 21.07
C SER A 422 -1.65 -16.07 19.87
N LEU A 423 -2.85 -15.50 19.99
CA LEU A 423 -3.78 -15.34 18.85
C LEU A 423 -3.29 -14.29 17.86
N PHE A 424 -2.53 -13.30 18.34
CA PHE A 424 -1.89 -12.29 17.52
C PHE A 424 -0.50 -12.75 17.02
N ASP A 425 0.35 -13.26 17.90
CA ASP A 425 1.71 -13.74 17.60
C ASP A 425 1.67 -15.08 16.83
N ARG A 426 1.33 -14.99 15.56
CA ARG A 426 1.12 -16.14 14.67
C ARG A 426 2.43 -16.84 14.31
N ASN A 427 3.53 -16.10 14.28
CA ASN A 427 4.85 -16.65 13.94
C ASN A 427 5.62 -17.18 15.18
N LYS A 428 5.09 -16.95 16.39
CA LYS A 428 5.65 -17.35 17.68
C LYS A 428 7.04 -16.75 17.95
N ASP A 429 7.29 -15.53 17.48
CA ASP A 429 8.54 -14.79 17.71
C ASP A 429 8.54 -14.03 19.05
N GLY A 430 7.45 -14.12 19.82
CA GLY A 430 7.27 -13.49 21.12
C GLY A 430 6.88 -12.01 21.03
N THR A 431 6.59 -11.51 19.83
CA THR A 431 6.19 -10.13 19.58
C THR A 431 5.02 -10.07 18.61
N ILE A 432 4.24 -8.99 18.68
CA ILE A 432 3.18 -8.70 17.70
C ILE A 432 3.67 -7.58 16.79
N ASP A 433 3.81 -7.88 15.51
CA ASP A 433 4.05 -6.86 14.49
C ASP A 433 2.74 -6.23 13.99
N PHE A 434 2.84 -5.16 13.18
CA PHE A 434 1.64 -4.45 12.73
C PHE A 434 0.72 -5.31 11.84
N ARG A 435 1.27 -6.24 11.08
CA ARG A 435 0.49 -7.16 10.24
C ARG A 435 -0.29 -8.14 11.11
N GLU A 436 0.37 -8.71 12.10
CA GLU A 436 -0.22 -9.59 13.11
C GLU A 436 -1.28 -8.86 13.93
N TYR A 437 -1.02 -7.62 14.34
CA TYR A 437 -1.98 -6.76 15.00
C TYR A 437 -3.26 -6.58 14.17
N VAL A 438 -3.14 -6.14 12.91
CA VAL A 438 -4.33 -5.92 12.05
C VAL A 438 -5.10 -7.21 11.78
N ILE A 439 -4.41 -8.34 11.56
CA ILE A 439 -5.06 -9.63 11.34
C ILE A 439 -5.76 -10.11 12.61
N GLY A 440 -5.08 -10.05 13.76
CA GLY A 440 -5.64 -10.44 15.05
C GLY A 440 -6.87 -9.60 15.39
N MET A 441 -6.78 -8.27 15.24
CA MET A 441 -7.93 -7.38 15.40
C MET A 441 -9.05 -7.78 14.44
N ALA A 442 -8.78 -7.93 13.14
CA ALA A 442 -9.81 -8.31 12.17
C ALA A 442 -10.44 -9.69 12.43
N ILE A 443 -9.76 -10.62 13.09
CA ILE A 443 -10.32 -11.93 13.46
C ILE A 443 -11.13 -11.82 14.76
N LEU A 444 -10.59 -11.16 15.78
CA LEU A 444 -11.25 -10.99 17.08
C LEU A 444 -12.50 -10.11 16.98
N CYS A 445 -12.48 -9.09 16.11
CA CYS A 445 -13.57 -8.14 15.98
C CYS A 445 -14.75 -8.65 15.12
N ASN A 446 -14.55 -9.66 14.27
CA ASN A 446 -15.48 -9.95 13.16
C ASN A 446 -16.65 -10.90 13.52
N PRO A 447 -16.52 -11.81 14.50
CA PRO A 447 -17.70 -12.47 15.10
C PRO A 447 -18.17 -11.84 16.42
N ALA A 448 -17.26 -11.24 17.21
CA ALA A 448 -17.52 -10.84 18.60
C ALA A 448 -18.25 -9.49 18.76
N ASN A 449 -18.25 -8.63 17.73
CA ASN A 449 -18.95 -7.33 17.76
C ASN A 449 -20.32 -7.37 17.09
N THR A 450 -20.96 -8.54 17.05
CA THR A 450 -22.39 -8.60 16.71
C THR A 450 -23.20 -8.07 17.89
N GLU A 451 -24.24 -7.27 17.62
CA GLU A 451 -25.12 -6.70 18.64
C GLU A 451 -25.65 -7.79 19.60
N GLU A 452 -25.93 -8.98 19.08
CA GLU A 452 -26.35 -10.16 19.84
C GLU A 452 -25.27 -10.66 20.82
N THR A 453 -24.00 -10.70 20.41
CA THR A 453 -22.90 -11.14 21.27
C THR A 453 -22.58 -10.12 22.36
N ILE A 454 -22.61 -8.82 22.03
CA ILE A 454 -22.42 -7.74 23.00
C ILE A 454 -23.55 -7.76 24.05
N LYS A 455 -24.80 -7.94 23.61
CA LYS A 455 -25.95 -8.07 24.50
C LYS A 455 -25.88 -9.31 25.38
N MET A 456 -25.40 -10.42 24.85
CA MET A 456 -25.22 -11.65 25.62
C MET A 456 -24.07 -11.52 26.64
N ALA A 457 -22.97 -10.86 26.26
CA ALA A 457 -21.88 -10.54 27.19
C ALA A 457 -22.36 -9.62 28.32
N PHE A 458 -23.10 -8.54 28.00
CA PHE A 458 -23.65 -7.62 29.00
C PHE A 458 -24.50 -8.37 30.04
N LYS A 459 -25.42 -9.23 29.58
CA LYS A 459 -26.25 -10.06 30.47
C LYS A 459 -25.48 -11.05 31.32
N LEU A 460 -24.29 -11.45 30.90
CA LEU A 460 -23.43 -12.29 31.73
C LEU A 460 -22.67 -11.48 32.77
N PHE A 461 -22.41 -10.21 32.48
CA PHE A 461 -21.80 -9.26 33.41
C PHE A 461 -22.75 -8.74 34.48
N ASP A 462 -24.02 -8.57 34.13
CA ASP A 462 -25.12 -8.21 35.01
C ASP A 462 -25.65 -9.46 35.73
N VAL A 463 -25.11 -9.76 36.92
CA VAL A 463 -25.38 -11.03 37.62
C VAL A 463 -26.72 -10.99 38.35
N ASP A 464 -27.11 -9.81 38.84
CA ASP A 464 -28.37 -9.60 39.54
C ASP A 464 -29.54 -9.18 38.62
N GLU A 465 -29.28 -9.07 37.32
CA GLU A 465 -30.22 -8.71 36.26
C GLU A 465 -30.87 -7.33 36.49
N ASP A 466 -30.15 -6.38 37.09
CA ASP A 466 -30.64 -5.04 37.40
C ASP A 466 -30.50 -4.03 36.22
N GLU A 467 -30.12 -4.54 35.04
CA GLU A 467 -29.83 -3.81 33.81
C GLU A 467 -28.62 -2.87 33.91
N SER A 468 -27.74 -3.09 34.89
CA SER A 468 -26.50 -2.34 35.08
C SER A 468 -25.37 -3.23 35.61
N ILE A 469 -24.12 -2.91 35.29
CA ILE A 469 -22.96 -3.70 35.79
C ILE A 469 -22.24 -2.88 36.83
N THR A 470 -22.15 -3.39 38.06
CA THR A 470 -21.35 -2.78 39.13
C THR A 470 -19.87 -3.13 39.00
N GLU A 471 -19.00 -2.35 39.66
CA GLU A 471 -17.54 -2.62 39.66
C GLU A 471 -17.20 -4.01 40.23
N VAL A 472 -17.99 -4.47 41.20
CA VAL A 472 -17.83 -5.79 41.83
C VAL A 472 -18.15 -6.90 40.84
N GLU A 473 -19.26 -6.81 40.11
CA GLU A 473 -19.64 -7.80 39.10
C GLU A 473 -18.66 -7.82 37.94
N PHE A 474 -18.26 -6.63 37.46
CA PHE A 474 -17.26 -6.48 36.42
C PHE A 474 -15.92 -7.12 36.80
N SER A 475 -15.46 -6.85 38.04
CA SER A 475 -14.23 -7.44 38.58
C SER A 475 -14.34 -8.95 38.73
N SER A 476 -15.42 -9.44 39.32
CA SER A 476 -15.62 -10.87 39.61
C SER A 476 -15.58 -11.73 38.34
N LEU A 477 -16.20 -11.25 37.27
CA LEU A 477 -16.24 -11.96 36.00
C LEU A 477 -14.94 -11.88 35.22
N LEU A 478 -14.25 -10.73 35.25
CA LEU A 478 -12.92 -10.65 34.64
C LEU A 478 -11.88 -11.48 35.41
N GLN A 479 -11.92 -11.49 36.74
CA GLN A 479 -11.07 -12.36 37.56
C GLN A 479 -11.27 -13.84 37.21
N SER A 480 -12.53 -14.26 37.09
CA SER A 480 -12.90 -15.63 36.73
C SER A 480 -12.49 -15.98 35.30
N SER A 481 -12.69 -15.06 34.36
CA SER A 481 -12.36 -15.25 32.94
C SER A 481 -10.84 -15.25 32.67
N LEU A 482 -10.08 -14.51 33.47
CA LEU A 482 -8.62 -14.36 33.31
C LEU A 482 -7.82 -15.29 34.22
N GLY A 483 -8.46 -15.96 35.19
CA GLY A 483 -7.80 -16.81 36.18
C GLY A 483 -6.88 -16.03 37.13
N VAL A 484 -7.12 -14.74 37.32
CA VAL A 484 -6.27 -13.86 38.16
C VAL A 484 -7.06 -13.43 39.39
N PRO A 485 -6.75 -13.95 40.59
CA PRO A 485 -7.35 -13.46 41.83
C PRO A 485 -6.89 -12.03 42.11
N ASP A 486 -7.78 -11.21 42.70
CA ASP A 486 -7.52 -9.81 43.09
C ASP A 486 -7.14 -8.87 41.93
N LEU A 487 -7.66 -9.13 40.73
CA LEU A 487 -7.49 -8.26 39.57
C LEU A 487 -8.08 -6.86 39.83
N ASP A 488 -7.22 -5.84 39.81
CA ASP A 488 -7.64 -4.43 39.86
C ASP A 488 -8.17 -4.00 38.48
N VAL A 489 -9.49 -3.91 38.36
CA VAL A 489 -10.20 -3.44 37.16
C VAL A 489 -10.68 -1.99 37.29
N SER A 490 -10.39 -1.29 38.40
CA SER A 490 -10.98 0.01 38.71
C SER A 490 -10.69 1.08 37.66
N LYS A 491 -9.55 0.98 36.96
CA LYS A 491 -9.19 1.87 35.85
C LYS A 491 -9.89 1.55 34.54
N LEU A 492 -10.27 0.28 34.33
CA LEU A 492 -11.01 -0.15 33.14
C LEU A 492 -12.49 0.14 33.33
N PHE A 493 -13.02 -0.10 34.53
CA PHE A 493 -14.40 0.21 34.91
C PHE A 493 -14.70 1.70 34.71
N ARG A 494 -13.85 2.58 35.22
CA ARG A 494 -14.00 4.04 35.09
C ARG A 494 -13.90 4.56 33.65
N ASP A 495 -13.23 3.83 32.78
CA ASP A 495 -13.17 4.21 31.35
C ASP A 495 -14.47 3.84 30.61
N MET A 496 -15.23 2.87 31.11
CA MET A 496 -16.54 2.48 30.56
C MET A 496 -17.69 3.29 31.16
N ASP A 497 -17.62 3.59 32.46
CA ASP A 497 -18.59 4.42 33.20
C ASP A 497 -18.44 5.89 32.79
N ALA A 498 -19.00 6.24 31.63
CA ALA A 498 -18.81 7.53 30.99
C ALA A 498 -19.56 8.65 31.73
N ASP A 499 -20.69 8.33 32.35
CA ASP A 499 -21.48 9.27 33.14
C ASP A 499 -21.08 9.34 34.62
N ASN A 500 -20.13 8.51 35.07
CA ASN A 500 -19.66 8.39 36.45
C ASN A 500 -20.80 8.05 37.42
N SER A 501 -21.76 7.26 36.98
CA SER A 501 -22.87 6.78 37.81
C SER A 501 -22.42 5.73 38.84
N GLY A 502 -21.22 5.17 38.68
CA GLY A 502 -20.71 4.05 39.49
C GLY A 502 -21.24 2.69 39.03
N LYS A 503 -21.94 2.66 37.89
CA LYS A 503 -22.53 1.49 37.24
C LYS A 503 -22.33 1.62 35.73
N ILE A 504 -22.28 0.51 35.01
CA ILE A 504 -22.17 0.53 33.54
C ILE A 504 -23.51 0.12 32.95
N SER A 505 -24.14 1.03 32.21
CA SER A 505 -25.36 0.74 31.46
C SER A 505 -25.07 -0.08 30.19
N TYR A 506 -26.11 -0.72 29.63
CA TYR A 506 -25.96 -1.43 28.35
C TYR A 506 -25.39 -0.55 27.24
N GLU A 507 -25.83 0.70 27.16
CA GLU A 507 -25.41 1.62 26.10
C GLU A 507 -23.94 2.04 26.30
N GLU A 508 -23.46 2.18 27.53
CA GLU A 508 -22.04 2.41 27.83
C GLU A 508 -21.18 1.18 27.50
N PHE A 509 -21.60 -0.01 27.92
CA PHE A 509 -20.91 -1.26 27.61
C PHE A 509 -20.84 -1.53 26.10
N ARG A 510 -21.95 -1.27 25.39
CA ARG A 510 -22.04 -1.38 23.93
C ARG A 510 -21.13 -0.37 23.23
N ASN A 511 -21.19 0.90 23.63
CA ASN A 511 -20.34 1.93 23.05
C ASN A 511 -18.86 1.65 23.33
N PHE A 512 -18.52 1.14 24.51
CA PHE A 512 -17.15 0.71 24.81
C PHE A 512 -16.72 -0.45 23.93
N SER A 513 -17.51 -1.54 23.86
CA SER A 513 -17.19 -2.74 23.07
C SER A 513 -17.00 -2.44 21.58
N LEU A 514 -17.78 -1.53 21.01
CA LEU A 514 -17.66 -1.11 19.61
C LEU A 514 -16.41 -0.23 19.36
N ASN A 515 -15.98 0.55 20.34
CA ASN A 515 -14.83 1.45 20.22
C ASN A 515 -13.50 0.82 20.66
N HIS A 516 -13.55 -0.24 21.48
CA HIS A 516 -12.41 -0.96 22.05
C HIS A 516 -12.47 -2.45 21.74
N PRO A 517 -12.41 -2.83 20.46
CA PRO A 517 -12.68 -4.20 20.07
C PRO A 517 -11.51 -5.17 20.38
N GLU A 518 -10.38 -4.65 20.88
CA GLU A 518 -9.29 -5.44 21.47
C GLU A 518 -9.72 -6.22 22.71
N TYR A 519 -10.78 -5.76 23.42
CA TYR A 519 -11.36 -6.48 24.56
C TYR A 519 -12.38 -7.54 24.14
N ALA A 520 -12.72 -7.65 22.84
CA ALA A 520 -13.80 -8.52 22.39
C ALA A 520 -13.54 -10.01 22.70
N LYS A 521 -12.28 -10.46 22.66
CA LYS A 521 -11.96 -11.83 23.08
C LYS A 521 -12.13 -12.04 24.57
N LEU A 522 -11.80 -11.06 25.40
CA LEU A 522 -11.96 -11.16 26.86
C LEU A 522 -13.43 -11.38 27.23
N PHE A 523 -14.35 -10.65 26.59
CA PHE A 523 -15.78 -10.80 26.82
C PHE A 523 -16.36 -12.09 26.22
N THR A 524 -15.78 -12.61 25.14
CA THR A 524 -16.26 -13.85 24.49
C THR A 524 -15.62 -15.13 25.03
N THR A 525 -14.43 -15.09 25.62
CA THR A 525 -13.81 -16.26 26.27
C THR A 525 -14.70 -16.79 27.40
N TYR A 526 -15.35 -15.91 28.16
CA TYR A 526 -16.33 -16.33 29.17
C TYR A 526 -17.57 -17.00 28.55
N LEU A 527 -18.11 -16.43 27.46
CA LEU A 527 -19.21 -17.03 26.70
C LEU A 527 -18.85 -18.42 26.17
N GLU A 528 -17.62 -18.62 25.70
CA GLU A 528 -17.10 -19.91 25.23
C GLU A 528 -16.95 -20.90 26.39
N HIS A 529 -16.41 -20.46 27.53
CA HIS A 529 -16.31 -21.29 28.74
C HIS A 529 -17.69 -21.72 29.26
N GLN A 530 -18.68 -20.82 29.31
CA GLN A 530 -20.04 -21.14 29.72
C GLN A 530 -20.72 -22.09 28.74
N ARG A 531 -20.57 -21.87 27.42
CA ARG A 531 -21.08 -22.82 26.41
C ARG A 531 -20.44 -24.21 26.54
N TYR A 532 -19.14 -24.27 26.81
CA TYR A 532 -18.45 -25.53 27.06
C TYR A 532 -18.93 -26.20 28.34
N TYR A 533 -19.15 -25.44 29.42
CA TYR A 533 -19.66 -25.97 30.69
C TYR A 533 -21.08 -26.51 30.54
N VAL A 534 -21.97 -25.79 29.86
CA VAL A 534 -23.33 -26.26 29.54
C VAL A 534 -23.29 -27.51 28.67
N TYR A 535 -22.45 -27.52 27.63
CA TYR A 535 -22.26 -28.70 26.78
C TYR A 535 -21.73 -29.92 27.55
N MET A 536 -20.84 -29.72 28.53
CA MET A 536 -20.33 -30.80 29.38
C MET A 536 -21.37 -31.28 30.38
N LEU A 537 -22.18 -30.38 30.96
CA LEU A 537 -23.28 -30.72 31.87
C LEU A 537 -24.39 -31.49 31.14
N GLU A 538 -24.76 -31.09 29.92
CA GLU A 538 -25.72 -31.83 29.08
C GLU A 538 -25.21 -33.26 28.78
N LYS A 539 -23.89 -33.42 28.64
CA LYS A 539 -23.26 -34.72 28.42
C LYS A 539 -23.19 -35.60 29.67
N GLU A 540 -22.96 -35.00 30.84
CA GLU A 540 -23.03 -35.68 32.15
C GLU A 540 -24.47 -36.06 32.50
N GLU A 541 -25.47 -35.22 32.19
CA GLU A 541 -26.89 -35.57 32.35
C GLU A 541 -27.35 -36.69 31.40
N GLU A 542 -26.79 -36.77 30.18
CA GLU A 542 -27.00 -37.93 29.29
C GLU A 542 -26.36 -39.21 29.87
N GLU A 543 -25.15 -39.15 30.44
CA GLU A 543 -24.51 -40.31 31.07
C GLU A 543 -25.21 -40.75 32.38
N ASP A 544 -25.69 -39.81 33.20
CA ASP A 544 -26.46 -40.09 34.42
C ASP A 544 -27.89 -40.57 34.11
N CYS A 545 -28.52 -40.09 33.03
CA CYS A 545 -29.80 -40.65 32.54
C CYS A 545 -29.66 -42.11 32.08
N VAL A 546 -28.54 -42.46 31.45
CA VAL A 546 -28.26 -43.84 31.02
C VAL A 546 -28.02 -44.75 32.24
N MET A 547 -27.39 -44.23 33.30
CA MET A 547 -27.18 -44.98 34.55
C MET A 547 -28.48 -45.17 35.36
N PHE A 548 -29.34 -44.15 35.45
CA PHE A 548 -30.64 -44.24 36.13
C PHE A 548 -31.66 -45.13 35.38
N GLN A 549 -31.62 -45.20 34.05
CA GLN A 549 -32.46 -46.12 33.27
C GLN A 549 -32.03 -47.59 33.40
N SER A 550 -30.77 -47.87 33.77
CA SER A 550 -30.29 -49.25 33.96
C SER A 550 -30.74 -49.88 35.29
N ALA A 551 -31.06 -49.07 36.30
CA ALA A 551 -31.43 -49.56 37.64
C ALA A 551 -32.93 -49.89 37.81
N ALA A 552 -33.80 -49.40 36.92
CA ALA A 552 -35.25 -49.58 37.02
C ALA A 552 -35.80 -50.83 36.32
N ASN A 553 -34.97 -51.62 35.62
CA ASN A 553 -35.45 -52.66 34.68
C ASN A 553 -35.04 -54.10 35.02
N ILE A 554 -34.87 -54.45 36.30
CA ILE A 554 -34.60 -55.84 36.70
C ILE A 554 -35.60 -56.31 37.76
N ILE A 555 -36.84 -56.64 37.36
CA ILE A 555 -37.64 -57.73 37.96
C ILE A 555 -38.50 -58.42 36.86
N CYS A 556 -37.92 -59.49 36.31
CA CYS A 556 -38.46 -60.75 35.74
C CYS A 556 -39.59 -60.83 34.68
N PRO A 557 -39.56 -61.89 33.82
CA PRO A 557 -40.23 -61.96 32.51
C PRO A 557 -41.38 -62.99 32.47
N ILE A 558 -42.13 -63.05 31.36
CA ILE A 558 -42.50 -64.29 30.61
C ILE A 558 -43.23 -63.92 29.29
N ASP A 559 -42.83 -64.68 28.26
CA ASP A 559 -43.17 -64.75 26.84
C ASP A 559 -44.64 -64.55 26.40
N ASN A 560 -44.83 -63.95 25.20
CA ASN A 560 -45.50 -64.62 24.07
C ASN A 560 -45.50 -63.80 22.75
N GLU A 561 -45.13 -64.52 21.69
CA GLU A 561 -45.65 -64.56 20.30
C GLU A 561 -45.85 -63.30 19.44
N GLU A 562 -45.18 -63.36 18.28
CA GLU A 562 -45.61 -63.00 16.92
C GLU A 562 -46.71 -61.95 16.71
N GLU A 563 -46.40 -60.88 15.95
CA GLU A 563 -47.02 -60.69 14.63
C GLU A 563 -46.32 -59.59 13.80
N LYS A 564 -46.01 -59.95 12.55
CA LYS A 564 -45.58 -59.07 11.47
C LYS A 564 -46.80 -58.30 10.95
N ILE A 565 -46.73 -56.98 10.92
CA ILE A 565 -47.53 -56.16 9.98
C ILE A 565 -46.62 -55.16 9.26
N THR A 566 -46.50 -55.37 7.96
CA THR A 566 -45.95 -54.49 6.92
C THR A 566 -46.83 -53.26 6.68
N ILE A 567 -46.23 -52.14 6.21
CA ILE A 567 -46.68 -51.16 5.17
C ILE A 567 -45.78 -49.91 5.33
N SER A 568 -44.80 -49.67 4.44
CA SER A 568 -44.87 -48.84 3.21
C SER A 568 -45.37 -47.41 3.44
N ASP A 569 -44.52 -46.41 3.18
CA ASP A 569 -44.75 -45.30 2.22
C ASP A 569 -43.52 -44.37 2.21
N LYS A 570 -42.83 -44.25 1.06
CA LYS A 570 -42.93 -43.16 0.06
C LYS A 570 -42.67 -41.76 0.66
N LYS A 571 -41.49 -41.17 0.45
CA LYS A 571 -41.02 -40.37 -0.71
C LYS A 571 -41.79 -39.07 -0.99
N GLU A 572 -40.99 -38.00 -1.10
CA GLU A 572 -41.22 -36.68 -1.72
C GLU A 572 -42.10 -35.73 -0.88
N ASP A 573 -41.71 -34.49 -0.57
CA ASP A 573 -40.81 -33.53 -1.24
C ASP A 573 -39.75 -32.90 -0.33
#